data_AF-A0A9E2PUB5-F1
#
_entry.id   AF-A0A9E2PUB5-F1
#
_cell.length_a   1.000
_cell.length_b   1.000
_cell.length_c   1.000
_cell.angle_alpha   90.00
_cell.angle_beta   90.00
_cell.angle_gamma   90.00
#
_symmetry.space_group_name_H-M   'P 1'
#
loop_
_entity.id
_entity.type
_entity.pdbx_description
1 polymer ?
#
loop_
_entity_poly.entity_id
_entity_poly.type
_entity_poly.pdbx_seq_one_letter_code
_entity_poly.pdbx_strand_id
1 'polypeptide(L)' 'MAQERLIRPREVAHRLAVSRSTVYRWFWEGKLKGVKITGGTVRILESAVRDKMAEVY' A
#
# COMPACT_ATOMS: atom_id res chain seq x y z
N MET A 1 -0.97 21.25 -5.22
CA MET A 1 -0.07 20.10 -5.45
C MET A 1 -0.32 19.11 -4.32
N ALA A 2 -1.02 18.01 -4.58
CA ALA A 2 -1.34 17.04 -3.53
C ALA A 2 -0.06 16.27 -3.18
N GLN A 3 0.46 16.49 -1.98
CA GLN A 3 1.63 15.80 -1.48
C GLN A 3 1.24 14.34 -1.23
N GLU A 4 1.65 13.44 -2.12
CA GLU A 4 1.21 12.05 -2.08
C GLU A 4 1.78 11.36 -0.83
N ARG A 5 0.89 10.94 0.08
CA ARG A 5 1.30 10.37 1.36
C ARG A 5 1.73 8.92 1.19
N LEU A 6 2.91 8.63 1.72
CA LEU A 6 3.51 7.29 1.71
C LEU A 6 3.22 6.56 3.02
N ILE A 7 2.41 5.52 2.92
CA ILE A 7 1.94 4.72 4.05
C ILE A 7 2.85 3.51 4.27
N ARG A 8 3.08 3.14 5.54
CA ARG A 8 3.83 1.93 5.89
C ARG A 8 3.01 0.67 5.58
N PRO A 9 3.63 -0.46 5.21
CA PRO A 9 2.90 -1.70 4.90
C PRO A 9 2.04 -2.22 6.05
N ARG A 10 2.51 -2.00 7.29
CA ARG A 10 1.74 -2.34 8.50
C ARG A 10 0.43 -1.56 8.60
N GLU A 11 0.47 -0.27 8.31
CA GLU A 11 -0.71 0.60 8.37
C GLU A 11 -1.70 0.23 7.26
N VAL A 12 -1.21 -0.06 6.05
CA VAL A 12 -2.05 -0.53 4.93
C VAL A 12 -2.72 -1.86 5.27
N ALA A 13 -1.99 -2.78 5.89
CA ALA A 13 -2.54 -4.06 6.36
C ALA A 13 -3.70 -3.83 7.34
N HIS A 14 -3.56 -2.91 8.29
CA HIS A 14 -4.64 -2.54 9.21
C HIS A 14 -5.84 -1.90 8.50
N ARG A 15 -5.61 -0.94 7.59
CA ARG A 15 -6.71 -0.25 6.87
C ARG A 15 -7.50 -1.17 5.95
N LEU A 16 -6.82 -2.11 5.30
CA LEU A 16 -7.43 -3.08 4.37
C LEU A 16 -7.86 -4.37 5.08
N ALA A 17 -7.68 -4.48 6.40
CA ALA A 17 -7.94 -5.69 7.18
C ALA A 17 -7.29 -6.97 6.61
N VAL A 18 -6.08 -6.84 6.06
CA VAL A 18 -5.30 -7.95 5.48
C VAL A 18 -3.98 -8.16 6.20
N SER A 19 -3.32 -9.29 5.96
CA SER A 19 -1.97 -9.53 6.48
C SER A 19 -0.93 -8.64 5.78
N ARG A 20 0.18 -8.35 6.48
CA ARG A 20 1.34 -7.68 5.86
C ARG A 20 1.85 -8.43 4.63
N SER A 21 1.82 -9.77 4.67
CA SER A 21 2.21 -10.65 3.57
C SER A 21 1.37 -10.39 2.32
N THR A 22 0.05 -10.21 2.50
CA THR A 22 -0.87 -9.84 1.40
C THR A 22 -0.52 -8.47 0.83
N VAL A 23 -0.20 -7.48 1.67
CA VAL A 23 0.24 -6.15 1.20
C VAL A 23 1.51 -6.24 0.37
N TYR A 24 2.53 -6.98 0.83
CA TYR A 24 3.76 -7.19 0.07
C TYR A 24 3.49 -7.92 -1.25
N ARG A 25 2.67 -8.97 -1.21
CA ARG A 25 2.28 -9.72 -2.42
C ARG A 25 1.59 -8.81 -3.43
N TRP A 26 0.60 -8.01 -3.02
CA TRP A 26 -0.07 -7.07 -3.91
C TRP A 26 0.85 -5.98 -4.45
N PHE A 27 1.82 -5.54 -3.65
CA PHE A 27 2.85 -4.61 -4.12
C PHE A 27 3.71 -5.24 -5.22
N TRP A 28 4.18 -6.48 -5.01
CA TRP A 28 4.99 -7.20 -6.00
C TRP A 28 4.20 -7.63 -7.24
N GLU A 29 2.91 -7.95 -7.09
CA GLU A 29 1.96 -8.22 -8.18
C GLU A 29 1.54 -6.94 -8.93
N GLY A 30 1.92 -5.75 -8.47
CA GLY A 30 1.55 -4.47 -9.07
C GLY A 30 0.11 -4.00 -8.78
N LYS A 31 -0.63 -4.71 -7.92
CA LYS A 31 -1.99 -4.36 -7.48
C LYS A 31 -2.01 -3.19 -6.49
N LEU A 32 -0.89 -2.90 -5.83
CA LEU A 32 -0.72 -1.75 -4.94
C LEU A 32 0.49 -0.94 -5.40
N LYS A 33 0.25 0.32 -5.79
CA LYS A 33 1.34 1.24 -6.17
C LYS A 33 2.07 1.76 -4.93
N GLY A 34 3.38 1.84 -5.03
CA GLY A 34 4.24 2.31 -3.95
C GLY A 34 5.69 2.48 -4.39
N VAL A 35 6.52 2.87 -3.45
CA VAL A 35 7.95 3.10 -3.64
C VAL A 35 8.73 2.16 -2.72
N LYS A 36 9.72 1.48 -3.29
CA LYS A 36 10.70 0.72 -2.50
C LYS A 36 11.76 1.69 -1.99
N ILE A 37 11.94 1.76 -0.67
CA ILE A 37 12.99 2.58 -0.06
C ILE A 37 14.26 1.72 0.11
N THR A 38 15.42 2.36 0.01
CA THR A 38 16.70 1.79 0.44
C THR A 38 16.57 1.25 1.88
N GLY A 39 16.96 -0.02 2.08
CA GLY A 39 16.75 -0.74 3.34
C GLY A 39 15.64 -1.82 3.28
N GLY A 40 15.10 -2.13 2.10
CA GLY A 40 14.21 -3.28 1.89
C GLY A 40 12.76 -3.06 2.35
N THR A 41 12.42 -1.87 2.84
CA THR A 41 11.05 -1.52 3.22
C THR A 41 10.33 -0.87 2.04
N VAL A 42 9.07 -1.25 1.84
CA VAL A 42 8.20 -0.63 0.82
C VAL A 42 7.28 0.40 1.47
N ARG A 43 6.92 1.45 0.74
CA ARG A 43 5.87 2.40 1.11
C ARG A 43 4.81 2.38 0.05
N ILE A 44 3.56 2.32 0.48
CA ILE A 44 2.42 2.29 -0.44
C ILE A 44 1.85 3.71 -0.55
N LEU A 45 1.46 4.11 -1.76
CA LEU A 45 0.79 5.39 -1.96
C LEU A 45 -0.60 5.35 -1.32
N GLU A 46 -0.98 6.41 -0.59
CA GLU A 46 -2.30 6.51 0.01
C GLU A 46 -3.43 6.46 -1.03
N SER A 47 -3.20 7.02 -2.22
CA SER A 47 -4.10 6.95 -3.38
C SER A 47 -4.39 5.49 -3.75
N ALA A 48 -3.36 4.67 -3.94
CA ALA A 48 -3.51 3.26 -4.27
C ALA A 48 -4.26 2.46 -3.20
N VAL A 49 -4.07 2.79 -1.92
CA VAL A 49 -4.84 2.15 -0.82
C VAL A 49 -6.31 2.55 -0.91
N ARG A 50 -6.59 3.84 -1.17
CA ARG A 50 -7.95 4.35 -1.31
C ARG A 50 -8.67 3.73 -2.50
N ASP A 51 -8.00 3.64 -3.64
CA ASP A 51 -8.53 2.99 -4.84
C ASP A 51 -8.88 1.52 -4.53
N LYS A 52 -8.01 0.83 -3.78
CA LYS A 52 -8.26 -0.56 -3.38
C LYS A 52 -9.43 -0.70 -2.40
N MET A 53 -9.64 0.27 -1.51
CA MET A 53 -10.83 0.29 -0.65
C MET A 53 -12.11 0.54 -1.45
N ALA A 54 -12.06 1.41 -2.46
CA ALA A 54 -13.19 1.70 -3.33
C ALA A 54 -13.54 0.54 -4.27
N GLU A 55 -12.64 -0.40 -4.52
CA GLU A 55 -12.93 -1.64 -5.27
C GLU A 55 -13.67 -2.69 -4.43
N VAL A 56 -13.63 -2.57 -3.10
CA VAL A 56 -14.21 -3.55 -2.16
C VAL A 56 -15.64 -3.15 -1.69
N TYR A 57 -16.10 -1.95 -2.05
CA TYR A 57 -17.46 -1.44 -1.80
C TYR A 57 -18.15 -1.06 -3.10
#